data_AF-A0A925KUI9-F1
#
_entry.id   AF-A0A925KUI9-F1
#
_cell.length_a   1.000
_cell.length_b   1.000
_cell.length_c   1.000
_cell.angle_alpha   90.00
_cell.angle_beta   90.00
_cell.angle_gamma   90.00
#
_symmetry.space_group_name_H-M   'P 1'
#
loop_
_entity.id
_entity.type
_entity.pdbx_description
1 polymer ?
#
loop_
_entity_poly.entity_id
_entity_poly.type
_entity_poly.pdbx_seq_one_letter_code
_entity_poly.pdbx_strand_id
1 'polypeptide(L)'
;MKIAVPSPVVPPDNPFLNDKLKREPFANALSNLVQSLDDPTVITINAPWGEGKTTFANMWRASLKNKGCRCIYIDAFANDYVDDPFIVLVGEIASHIQETYCTDHPIYTAVESLLKKASHAGVKLLSFGTKIGLKAATLGILKNDDFKEMGDIKDALTNDSFDFASDLIENKLRSHRADVASIEEFKNTLADFAEQIKRDTSFPLILIIDELDRCRPTYAVDFIEKVKHLFSGRNIIFVLILNKLQLAAAVSSVYGQIDSISYLQKFFTIETSLTKSDDIISNDYKTFCSHIFSELNIDAGNEVGALQSTMIGISEVFCLSLRDIERCYSHISLYYAAKHSFSFTPLVPLMIIIKLKDHDGYNSIRSGTSFGELQKIQAYQKLVSQNAILIKNRINNIMPMLRFCTLPEDEYKAIPDEKQVKQYQSLLWDYNVEREEILPMLCKRLEMFKLYQA
;
A
#
# COMPACT_ATOMS: atom_id res chain seq x y z
N MET A 1 13.88 22.28 -1.94
CA MET A 1 12.59 21.81 -1.39
C MET A 1 11.85 21.02 -2.47
N LYS A 2 11.41 19.80 -2.13
CA LYS A 2 10.45 18.99 -2.91
C LYS A 2 9.18 18.81 -2.08
N ILE A 3 8.08 18.44 -2.73
CA ILE A 3 6.78 18.18 -2.07
C ILE A 3 6.45 16.68 -2.06
N ALA A 4 6.87 15.96 -3.09
CA ALA A 4 6.69 14.51 -3.21
C ALA A 4 8.02 13.78 -3.06
N VAL A 5 7.98 12.59 -2.48
CA VAL A 5 9.13 11.70 -2.35
C VAL A 5 9.13 10.77 -3.57
N PRO A 6 10.22 10.72 -4.34
CA PRO A 6 10.28 9.81 -5.49
C PRO A 6 10.28 8.35 -5.01
N SER A 7 9.71 7.46 -5.82
CA SER A 7 9.80 6.02 -5.54
C SER A 7 11.27 5.58 -5.48
N PRO A 8 11.65 4.68 -4.55
CA PRO A 8 13.01 4.18 -4.47
C PRO A 8 13.44 3.49 -5.76
N VAL A 9 14.59 3.87 -6.31
CA VAL A 9 15.22 3.16 -7.42
C VAL A 9 15.67 1.78 -6.92
N VAL A 10 15.40 0.74 -7.72
CA VAL A 10 15.84 -0.64 -7.48
C VAL A 10 16.96 -0.98 -8.46
N PRO A 11 18.24 -0.84 -8.08
CA PRO A 11 19.36 -1.19 -8.96
C PRO A 11 19.36 -2.69 -9.26
N PRO A 12 19.55 -3.13 -10.52
CA PRO A 12 19.55 -4.54 -10.87
C PRO A 12 20.56 -5.37 -10.05
N ASP A 13 21.80 -4.89 -9.90
CA ASP A 13 22.88 -5.65 -9.24
C ASP A 13 22.81 -5.62 -7.71
N ASN A 14 22.15 -4.59 -7.15
CA ASN A 14 21.95 -4.46 -5.70
C ASN A 14 20.52 -3.97 -5.39
N PRO A 15 19.53 -4.86 -5.47
CA PRO A 15 18.11 -4.51 -5.36
C PRO A 15 17.73 -3.81 -4.05
N PHE A 16 18.42 -4.15 -2.96
CA PHE A 16 18.17 -3.60 -1.63
C PHE A 16 19.09 -2.42 -1.26
N LEU A 17 19.89 -1.88 -2.19
CA LEU A 17 20.79 -0.74 -1.93
C LEU A 17 20.06 0.45 -1.28
N ASN A 18 18.82 0.71 -1.73
CA ASN A 18 17.99 1.82 -1.28
C ASN A 18 16.91 1.39 -0.26
N ASP A 19 17.02 0.20 0.32
CA ASP A 19 16.08 -0.32 1.31
C ASP A 19 16.25 0.37 2.67
N LYS A 20 15.46 1.41 2.90
CA LYS A 20 15.48 2.18 4.15
C LYS A 20 14.89 1.43 5.35
N LEU A 21 14.15 0.36 5.11
CA LEU A 21 13.46 -0.41 6.14
C LEU A 21 14.14 -1.75 6.43
N LYS A 22 15.29 -2.02 5.81
CA LYS A 22 16.10 -3.21 6.05
C LYS A 22 15.30 -4.51 5.97
N ARG A 23 14.46 -4.62 4.95
CA ARG A 23 13.65 -5.78 4.57
C ARG A 23 14.42 -6.85 3.79
N GLU A 24 15.67 -6.58 3.38
CA GLU A 24 16.53 -7.58 2.74
C GLU A 24 16.62 -8.94 3.49
N PRO A 25 16.79 -8.99 4.84
CA PRO A 25 16.80 -10.26 5.56
C PRO A 25 15.48 -11.04 5.43
N PHE A 26 14.35 -10.33 5.45
CA PHE A 26 13.03 -10.92 5.23
C PHE A 26 12.87 -11.46 3.81
N ALA A 27 13.31 -10.70 2.80
CA ALA A 27 13.33 -11.15 1.41
C ALA A 27 14.22 -12.39 1.21
N ASN A 28 15.36 -12.46 1.90
CA ASN A 28 16.24 -13.62 1.87
C ASN A 28 15.60 -14.84 2.53
N ALA A 29 14.96 -14.68 3.70
CA ALA A 29 14.22 -15.76 4.35
C ALA A 29 13.07 -16.27 3.45
N LEU A 30 12.32 -15.35 2.83
CA LEU A 30 11.26 -15.69 1.89
C LEU A 30 11.79 -16.41 0.65
N SER A 31 12.92 -15.97 0.09
CA SER A 31 13.59 -16.63 -1.03
C SER A 31 13.99 -18.08 -0.70
N ASN A 32 14.53 -18.30 0.49
CA ASN A 32 14.92 -19.64 0.94
C ASN A 32 13.69 -20.54 1.13
N LEU A 33 12.61 -19.98 1.71
CA LEU A 33 11.35 -20.68 1.87
C LEU A 33 10.80 -21.13 0.51
N VAL A 34 10.61 -20.21 -0.43
CA VAL A 34 10.04 -20.52 -1.75
C VAL A 34 10.91 -21.52 -2.53
N GLN A 35 12.24 -21.45 -2.41
CA GLN A 35 13.13 -22.41 -3.07
C GLN A 35 12.98 -23.84 -2.53
N SER A 36 12.71 -23.98 -1.22
CA SER A 36 12.56 -25.26 -0.53
C SER A 36 11.20 -25.94 -0.71
N LEU A 37 10.22 -25.24 -1.27
CA LEU A 37 8.86 -25.75 -1.45
C LEU A 37 8.71 -26.45 -2.80
N ASP A 38 8.13 -27.65 -2.78
CA ASP A 38 7.75 -28.41 -3.97
C ASP A 38 6.22 -28.49 -4.13
N ASP A 39 5.47 -28.27 -3.05
CA ASP A 39 4.01 -28.29 -3.04
C ASP A 39 3.41 -26.99 -3.61
N PRO A 40 2.26 -27.06 -4.30
CA PRO A 40 1.51 -25.88 -4.71
C PRO A 40 1.18 -25.03 -3.48
N THR A 41 1.71 -23.81 -3.44
CA THR A 41 1.65 -22.96 -2.24
C THR A 41 1.15 -21.57 -2.57
N VAL A 42 0.17 -21.08 -1.79
CA VAL A 42 -0.23 -19.68 -1.80
C VAL A 42 0.31 -19.02 -0.53
N ILE A 43 1.32 -18.19 -0.69
CA ILE A 43 1.91 -17.37 0.37
C ILE A 43 1.24 -16.00 0.36
N THR A 44 0.76 -15.55 1.52
CA THR A 44 0.21 -14.20 1.68
C THR A 44 1.16 -13.34 2.49
N ILE A 45 1.53 -12.19 1.94
CA ILE A 45 2.30 -11.14 2.61
C ILE A 45 1.35 -10.00 2.94
N ASN A 46 0.86 -9.98 4.17
CA ASN A 46 -0.09 -8.98 4.62
C ASN A 46 0.62 -7.67 5.02
N ALA A 47 0.13 -6.54 4.51
CA ALA A 47 0.52 -5.22 4.99
C ALA A 47 -0.59 -4.19 4.75
N PRO A 48 -0.82 -3.25 5.70
CA PRO A 48 -1.67 -2.09 5.50
C PRO A 48 -1.31 -1.26 4.25
N TRP A 49 -2.20 -0.32 3.91
CA TRP A 49 -1.90 0.67 2.88
C TRP A 49 -0.77 1.59 3.31
N GLY A 50 0.10 1.93 2.36
CA GLY A 50 1.20 2.85 2.61
C GLY A 50 2.39 2.21 3.36
N GLU A 51 2.53 0.89 3.34
CA GLU A 51 3.62 0.16 3.97
C GLU A 51 4.73 -0.29 2.99
N GLY A 52 4.74 0.21 1.75
CA GLY A 52 5.79 -0.10 0.77
C GLY A 52 5.74 -1.53 0.22
N LYS A 53 4.54 -2.09 0.06
CA LYS A 53 4.28 -3.42 -0.52
C LYS A 53 4.91 -3.59 -1.91
N THR A 54 4.54 -2.74 -2.85
CA THR A 54 5.06 -2.74 -4.23
C THR A 54 6.56 -2.49 -4.29
N THR A 55 7.09 -1.59 -3.45
CA THR A 55 8.54 -1.37 -3.33
C THR A 55 9.26 -2.66 -2.91
N PHE A 56 8.75 -3.35 -1.89
CA PHE A 56 9.30 -4.63 -1.47
C PHE A 56 9.20 -5.69 -2.57
N ALA A 57 8.04 -5.80 -3.24
CA ALA A 57 7.81 -6.73 -4.33
C ALA A 57 8.85 -6.55 -5.45
N ASN A 58 9.11 -5.30 -5.86
CA ASN A 58 10.09 -4.97 -6.89
C ASN A 58 11.53 -5.28 -6.47
N MET A 59 11.93 -4.94 -5.23
CA MET A 59 13.26 -5.28 -4.70
C MET A 59 13.46 -6.80 -4.61
N TRP A 60 12.45 -7.52 -4.12
CA TRP A 60 12.52 -8.97 -3.99
C TRP A 60 12.54 -9.66 -5.36
N ARG A 61 11.72 -9.23 -6.31
CA ARG A 61 11.73 -9.71 -7.70
C ARG A 61 13.11 -9.57 -8.34
N ALA A 62 13.73 -8.41 -8.21
CA ALA A 62 15.08 -8.19 -8.72
C ALA A 62 16.13 -9.06 -8.00
N SER A 63 15.98 -9.29 -6.69
CA SER A 63 16.85 -10.19 -5.93
C SER A 63 16.71 -11.66 -6.35
N LEU A 64 15.48 -12.12 -6.63
CA LEU A 64 15.20 -13.44 -7.20
C LEU A 64 15.88 -13.60 -8.56
N LYS A 65 15.77 -12.58 -9.42
CA LYS A 65 16.44 -12.55 -10.73
C LYS A 65 17.96 -12.73 -10.60
N ASN A 66 18.60 -12.06 -9.64
CA ASN A 66 20.04 -12.21 -9.38
C ASN A 66 20.43 -13.61 -8.87
N LYS A 67 19.48 -14.34 -8.27
CA LYS A 67 19.65 -15.74 -7.86
C LYS A 67 19.35 -16.74 -8.99
N GLY A 68 19.05 -16.25 -10.21
CA GLY A 68 18.70 -17.07 -11.36
C GLY A 68 17.22 -17.49 -11.42
N CYS A 69 16.39 -17.04 -10.47
CA CYS A 69 14.96 -17.32 -10.47
C CYS A 69 14.23 -16.46 -11.53
N ARG A 70 13.35 -17.10 -12.30
CA ARG A 70 12.44 -16.43 -13.24
C ARG A 70 11.05 -16.37 -12.62
N CYS A 71 10.70 -15.21 -12.09
CA CYS A 71 9.40 -14.97 -11.46
C CYS A 71 8.56 -14.02 -12.30
N ILE A 72 7.24 -14.23 -12.26
CA ILE A 72 6.24 -13.43 -12.96
C ILE A 72 5.64 -12.46 -11.94
N TYR A 73 5.53 -11.18 -12.30
CA TYR A 73 4.91 -10.16 -11.47
C TYR A 73 3.65 -9.66 -12.14
N ILE A 74 2.54 -9.63 -11.41
CA ILE A 74 1.23 -9.27 -11.92
C ILE A 74 0.65 -8.19 -11.01
N ASP A 75 0.46 -6.99 -11.57
CA ASP A 75 -0.35 -5.95 -10.94
C ASP A 75 -1.82 -6.26 -11.27
N ALA A 76 -2.55 -6.77 -10.28
CA ALA A 76 -3.94 -7.16 -10.46
C ALA A 76 -4.87 -5.95 -10.66
N PHE A 77 -4.50 -4.79 -10.12
CA PHE A 77 -5.29 -3.57 -10.20
C PHE A 77 -5.13 -2.87 -11.55
N ALA A 78 -3.90 -2.81 -12.07
CA ALA A 78 -3.63 -2.25 -13.40
C ALA A 78 -4.45 -2.91 -14.52
N ASN A 79 -4.87 -4.16 -14.31
CA ASN A 79 -5.60 -4.97 -15.27
C ASN A 79 -7.07 -5.22 -14.90
N ASP A 80 -7.60 -4.55 -13.86
CA ASP A 80 -8.95 -4.84 -13.35
C ASP A 80 -10.09 -4.32 -14.25
N TYR A 81 -9.76 -3.62 -15.33
CA TYR A 81 -10.66 -3.26 -16.43
C TYR A 81 -11.02 -4.47 -17.31
N VAL A 82 -10.19 -5.52 -17.30
CA VAL A 82 -10.52 -6.81 -17.94
C VAL A 82 -11.52 -7.54 -17.06
N ASP A 83 -12.64 -7.99 -17.64
CA ASP A 83 -13.72 -8.61 -16.85
C ASP A 83 -13.30 -9.91 -16.15
N ASP A 84 -12.44 -10.72 -16.78
CA ASP A 84 -12.05 -12.05 -16.30
C ASP A 84 -10.56 -12.06 -15.86
N PRO A 85 -10.28 -12.18 -14.54
CA PRO A 85 -8.94 -12.33 -13.99
C PRO A 85 -8.05 -13.37 -14.67
N PHE A 86 -8.65 -14.42 -15.22
CA PHE A 86 -7.90 -15.47 -15.88
C PHE A 86 -7.22 -15.01 -17.15
N ILE A 87 -7.85 -14.12 -17.91
CA ILE A 87 -7.27 -13.59 -19.15
C ILE A 87 -5.99 -12.83 -18.83
N VAL A 88 -6.02 -12.04 -17.75
CA VAL A 88 -4.85 -11.31 -17.23
C VAL A 88 -3.75 -12.28 -16.81
N LEU A 89 -4.09 -13.28 -15.99
CA LEU A 89 -3.13 -14.30 -15.52
C LEU A 89 -2.48 -15.07 -16.69
N VAL A 90 -3.29 -15.53 -17.63
CA VAL A 90 -2.84 -16.26 -18.82
C VAL A 90 -1.99 -15.38 -19.71
N GLY A 91 -2.39 -14.14 -19.93
CA GLY A 91 -1.63 -13.16 -20.72
C GLY A 91 -0.24 -12.92 -20.14
N GLU A 92 -0.14 -12.63 -18.85
CA GLU A 92 1.14 -12.39 -18.17
C GLU A 92 2.05 -13.63 -18.19
N ILE A 93 1.48 -14.81 -17.95
CA ILE A 93 2.23 -16.07 -18.04
C ILE A 93 2.72 -16.33 -19.46
N ALA A 94 1.85 -16.12 -20.45
CA ALA A 94 2.18 -16.36 -21.84
C ALA A 94 3.27 -15.40 -22.33
N SER A 95 3.15 -14.10 -22.04
CA SER A 95 4.18 -13.10 -22.35
C SER A 95 5.53 -13.52 -21.75
N HIS A 96 5.54 -13.96 -20.49
CA HIS A 96 6.77 -14.41 -19.85
C HIS A 96 7.39 -15.65 -20.52
N ILE A 97 6.57 -16.60 -20.94
CA ILE A 97 7.02 -17.79 -21.67
C ILE A 97 7.61 -17.41 -23.04
N GLN A 98 6.96 -16.48 -23.74
CA GLN A 98 7.40 -15.99 -25.05
C GLN A 98 8.71 -15.19 -24.99
N GLU A 99 8.94 -14.45 -23.90
CA GLU A 99 10.22 -13.79 -23.63
C GLU A 99 11.33 -14.78 -23.24
N THR A 100 10.96 -15.91 -22.65
CA THR A 100 11.91 -16.88 -22.08
C THR A 100 12.40 -17.90 -23.09
N TYR A 101 11.55 -18.34 -24.03
CA TYR A 101 11.83 -19.43 -24.95
C TYR A 101 11.72 -19.01 -26.41
N CYS A 102 12.56 -19.62 -27.25
CA CYS A 102 12.45 -19.51 -28.70
C CYS A 102 11.14 -20.12 -29.23
N THR A 103 10.72 -19.67 -30.42
CA THR A 103 9.44 -20.04 -31.04
C THR A 103 9.28 -21.53 -31.32
N ASP A 104 10.39 -22.24 -31.51
CA ASP A 104 10.45 -23.68 -31.76
C ASP A 104 10.44 -24.53 -30.47
N HIS A 105 10.51 -23.89 -29.29
CA HIS A 105 10.47 -24.60 -28.02
C HIS A 105 9.08 -25.23 -27.79
N PRO A 106 8.97 -26.49 -27.32
CA PRO A 106 7.69 -27.16 -27.12
C PRO A 106 6.72 -26.39 -26.21
N ILE A 107 7.25 -25.74 -25.16
CA ILE A 107 6.44 -24.93 -24.23
C ILE A 107 5.92 -23.67 -24.90
N TYR A 108 6.75 -23.01 -25.72
CA TYR A 108 6.32 -21.85 -26.51
C TYR A 108 5.16 -22.24 -27.41
N THR A 109 5.33 -23.33 -28.18
CA THR A 109 4.32 -23.81 -29.14
C THR A 109 3.02 -24.24 -28.43
N ALA A 110 3.13 -24.90 -27.26
CA ALA A 110 1.98 -25.32 -26.47
C ALA A 110 1.18 -24.12 -25.96
N VAL A 111 1.87 -23.09 -25.46
CA VAL A 111 1.24 -21.85 -24.99
C VAL A 111 0.61 -21.09 -26.14
N GLU A 112 1.30 -20.92 -27.26
CA GLU A 112 0.73 -20.27 -28.45
C GLU A 112 -0.54 -20.99 -28.95
N SER A 113 -0.53 -22.33 -28.95
CA SER A 113 -1.70 -23.16 -29.28
C SER A 113 -2.85 -22.95 -28.29
N LEU A 114 -2.56 -22.90 -26.99
CA LEU A 114 -3.55 -22.62 -25.94
C LEU A 114 -4.15 -21.24 -26.05
N LEU A 115 -3.32 -20.23 -26.30
CA LEU A 115 -3.76 -18.85 -26.50
C LEU A 115 -4.66 -18.71 -27.72
N LYS A 116 -4.31 -19.36 -28.84
CA LYS A 116 -5.16 -19.43 -30.03
C LYS A 116 -6.48 -20.13 -29.74
N LYS A 117 -6.47 -21.21 -28.95
CA LYS A 117 -7.72 -21.89 -28.53
C LYS A 117 -8.56 -21.02 -27.60
N ALA A 118 -7.93 -20.29 -26.68
CA ALA A 118 -8.60 -19.38 -25.75
C ALA A 118 -9.23 -18.18 -26.48
N SER A 119 -8.55 -17.61 -27.48
CA SER A 119 -9.08 -16.52 -28.32
C SER A 119 -10.24 -16.98 -29.21
N HIS A 120 -10.22 -18.22 -29.71
CA HIS A 120 -11.34 -18.77 -30.50
C HIS A 120 -12.51 -19.25 -29.64
N ALA A 121 -12.29 -19.57 -28.36
CA ALA A 121 -13.34 -20.03 -27.44
C ALA A 121 -14.14 -18.88 -26.80
N GLY A 122 -13.61 -17.65 -26.77
CA GLY A 122 -14.26 -16.53 -26.09
C GLY A 122 -14.57 -16.91 -24.63
N VAL A 123 -13.52 -17.33 -23.91
CA VAL A 123 -13.60 -17.92 -22.58
C VAL A 123 -14.35 -16.97 -21.64
N LYS A 124 -15.64 -17.25 -21.40
CA LYS A 124 -16.29 -16.86 -20.16
C LYS A 124 -15.96 -17.98 -19.20
N LEU A 125 -15.02 -17.77 -18.28
CA LEU A 125 -14.94 -18.67 -17.14
C LEU A 125 -16.22 -18.53 -16.33
N LEU A 126 -17.18 -19.41 -16.57
CA LEU A 126 -18.25 -19.60 -15.61
C LEU A 126 -17.62 -20.13 -14.35
N SER A 127 -17.49 -19.22 -13.38
CA SER A 127 -17.63 -19.46 -11.96
C SER A 127 -17.44 -20.93 -11.59
N PHE A 128 -16.20 -21.39 -11.49
CA PHE A 128 -15.89 -22.62 -10.76
C PHE A 128 -16.04 -22.44 -9.23
N GLY A 129 -16.84 -21.45 -8.81
CA GLY A 129 -17.39 -21.25 -7.46
C GLY A 129 -18.86 -21.68 -7.31
N THR A 130 -19.40 -22.55 -8.17
CA THR A 130 -20.75 -23.10 -7.95
C THR A 130 -20.76 -24.10 -6.80
N LYS A 131 -20.94 -23.60 -5.58
CA LYS A 131 -21.69 -24.29 -4.50
C LYS A 131 -22.17 -23.30 -3.41
N ILE A 132 -23.47 -22.99 -3.50
CA ILE A 132 -24.47 -22.89 -2.41
C ILE A 132 -24.66 -21.52 -1.73
N GLY A 133 -25.78 -20.84 -2.08
CA GLY A 133 -26.44 -19.84 -1.22
C GLY A 133 -27.15 -18.70 -1.95
N LEU A 134 -28.26 -18.97 -2.68
CA LEU A 134 -29.09 -17.90 -3.26
C LEU A 134 -29.64 -16.94 -2.20
N LYS A 135 -29.36 -15.64 -2.36
CA LYS A 135 -30.38 -14.60 -2.23
C LYS A 135 -30.32 -13.65 -3.43
N ALA A 136 -31.33 -13.78 -4.27
CA ALA A 136 -31.61 -12.89 -5.38
C ALA A 136 -31.89 -11.46 -4.89
N ALA A 137 -31.29 -10.46 -5.54
CA ALA A 137 -31.93 -9.23 -6.01
C ALA A 137 -30.92 -8.09 -6.26
N THR A 138 -30.27 -8.08 -7.43
CA THR A 138 -29.88 -6.86 -8.19
C THR A 138 -29.58 -7.30 -9.63
N LEU A 139 -30.61 -7.41 -10.48
CA LEU A 139 -30.87 -6.44 -11.56
C LEU A 139 -29.61 -6.16 -12.39
N GLY A 140 -29.33 -6.80 -13.53
CA GLY A 140 -30.27 -7.15 -14.58
C GLY A 140 -30.55 -5.97 -15.53
N ILE A 141 -29.52 -5.25 -16.00
CA ILE A 141 -29.51 -4.52 -17.29
C ILE A 141 -28.07 -4.49 -17.82
N LEU A 142 -27.70 -5.43 -18.69
CA LEU A 142 -26.63 -5.19 -19.66
C LEU A 142 -27.29 -4.44 -20.82
N LYS A 143 -27.11 -3.11 -20.88
CA LYS A 143 -27.39 -2.34 -22.09
C LYS A 143 -26.20 -2.52 -23.03
N ASN A 144 -26.49 -2.92 -24.26
CA ASN A 144 -25.52 -3.12 -25.34
C ASN A 144 -24.86 -1.83 -25.86
N ASP A 145 -24.91 -0.73 -25.08
CA ASP A 145 -24.50 0.61 -25.54
C ASP A 145 -23.28 1.20 -24.78
N ASP A 146 -22.73 0.51 -23.78
CA ASP A 146 -21.55 1.02 -23.03
C ASP A 146 -20.19 0.69 -23.70
N PHE A 147 -20.18 0.11 -24.91
CA PHE A 147 -18.94 -0.31 -25.61
C PHE A 147 -18.41 0.69 -26.65
N LYS A 148 -18.93 1.92 -26.69
CA LYS A 148 -18.45 2.95 -27.63
C LYS A 148 -17.24 3.76 -27.14
N GLU A 149 -16.76 3.57 -25.92
CA GLU A 149 -15.57 4.26 -25.37
C GLU A 149 -14.30 3.39 -25.34
N MET A 150 -14.18 2.40 -26.25
CA MET A 150 -12.95 1.59 -26.38
C MET A 150 -11.98 2.15 -27.44
N GLY A 151 -12.36 3.21 -28.17
CA GLY A 151 -11.58 3.81 -29.25
C GLY A 151 -10.35 4.59 -28.78
N ASP A 152 -10.38 5.12 -27.55
CA ASP A 152 -9.33 5.99 -27.00
C ASP A 152 -8.21 5.20 -26.29
N ILE A 153 -8.31 3.86 -26.22
CA ILE A 153 -7.32 3.00 -25.57
C ILE A 153 -6.08 2.80 -26.45
N LYS A 154 -6.17 3.02 -27.77
CA LYS A 154 -5.04 2.85 -28.70
C LYS A 154 -3.88 3.81 -28.47
N ASP A 155 -4.15 5.03 -28.00
CA ASP A 155 -3.12 6.07 -27.89
C ASP A 155 -2.36 6.04 -26.56
N ALA A 156 -2.80 5.25 -25.57
CA ALA A 156 -2.15 5.12 -24.26
C ALA A 156 -1.19 3.92 -24.14
N LEU A 157 -1.07 3.08 -25.18
CA LEU A 157 -0.46 1.75 -25.12
C LEU A 157 0.87 1.60 -25.88
N THR A 158 1.58 2.70 -26.19
CA THR A 158 2.78 2.68 -27.05
C THR A 158 4.08 2.24 -26.38
N ASN A 159 4.05 1.46 -25.28
CA ASN A 159 5.27 0.96 -24.63
C ASN A 159 5.31 -0.58 -24.63
N ASP A 160 5.81 -1.15 -25.73
CA ASP A 160 6.51 -2.45 -25.92
C ASP A 160 6.00 -3.74 -25.26
N SER A 161 4.77 -3.78 -24.77
CA SER A 161 4.11 -5.01 -24.31
C SER A 161 2.61 -4.83 -24.53
N PHE A 162 1.92 -5.83 -25.11
CA PHE A 162 0.46 -5.92 -25.33
C PHE A 162 -0.12 -5.95 -26.77
N ASP A 163 0.60 -6.39 -27.80
CA ASP A 163 -0.05 -6.87 -29.04
C ASP A 163 -0.89 -8.14 -28.81
N PHE A 164 -0.54 -8.92 -27.78
CA PHE A 164 -1.16 -10.21 -27.49
C PHE A 164 -2.51 -10.10 -26.75
N ALA A 165 -2.66 -9.13 -25.83
CA ALA A 165 -3.94 -8.96 -25.12
C ALA A 165 -5.04 -8.41 -26.03
N SER A 166 -4.71 -7.56 -27.01
CA SER A 166 -5.68 -7.05 -27.97
C SER A 166 -6.33 -8.17 -28.79
N ASP A 167 -5.55 -9.15 -29.25
CA ASP A 167 -6.06 -10.28 -30.05
C ASP A 167 -6.96 -11.24 -29.24
N LEU A 168 -6.68 -11.39 -27.94
CA LEU A 168 -7.51 -12.13 -26.99
C LEU A 168 -8.82 -11.38 -26.66
N ILE A 169 -8.76 -10.04 -26.56
CA ILE A 169 -9.90 -9.19 -26.22
C ILE A 169 -10.86 -9.03 -27.41
N GLU A 170 -10.35 -8.99 -28.65
CA GLU A 170 -11.16 -8.77 -29.86
C GLU A 170 -12.08 -9.96 -30.24
N ASN A 171 -11.78 -11.18 -29.80
CA ASN A 171 -12.52 -12.39 -30.19
C ASN A 171 -13.39 -12.92 -29.04
N LYS A 172 -14.63 -12.42 -28.93
CA LYS A 172 -15.57 -12.79 -27.86
C LYS A 172 -16.83 -13.48 -28.43
N LEU A 173 -16.97 -14.79 -28.17
CA LEU A 173 -18.21 -15.58 -27.91
C LEU A 173 -18.15 -17.03 -28.46
N ARG A 174 -18.18 -18.09 -27.60
CA ARG A 174 -19.20 -19.18 -27.53
C ARG A 174 -18.76 -20.46 -26.75
N SER A 175 -19.68 -20.92 -25.87
CA SER A 175 -19.95 -22.30 -25.38
C SER A 175 -19.10 -22.94 -24.24
N HIS A 176 -19.80 -23.38 -23.18
CA HIS A 176 -19.26 -23.84 -21.87
C HIS A 176 -18.41 -25.13 -21.83
N ARG A 177 -18.49 -26.03 -22.84
CA ARG A 177 -17.75 -27.31 -22.78
C ARG A 177 -16.32 -27.22 -23.31
N ALA A 178 -16.10 -26.32 -24.27
CA ALA A 178 -14.74 -26.04 -24.75
C ALA A 178 -13.90 -25.43 -23.62
N ASP A 179 -14.51 -24.57 -22.80
CA ASP A 179 -13.86 -23.87 -21.70
C ASP A 179 -13.19 -24.81 -20.68
N VAL A 180 -13.86 -25.89 -20.24
CA VAL A 180 -13.29 -26.81 -19.22
C VAL A 180 -12.08 -27.57 -19.74
N ALA A 181 -12.14 -28.05 -20.98
CA ALA A 181 -11.03 -28.78 -21.59
C ALA A 181 -9.82 -27.87 -21.83
N SER A 182 -10.06 -26.63 -22.28
CA SER A 182 -9.01 -25.63 -22.47
C SER A 182 -8.35 -25.22 -21.16
N ILE A 183 -9.09 -25.14 -20.06
CA ILE A 183 -8.53 -24.89 -18.72
C ILE A 183 -7.62 -26.05 -18.31
N GLU A 184 -8.08 -27.30 -18.41
CA GLU A 184 -7.24 -28.46 -18.04
C GLU A 184 -5.99 -28.56 -18.92
N GLU A 185 -6.11 -28.28 -20.21
CA GLU A 185 -4.95 -28.20 -21.11
C GLU A 185 -3.98 -27.10 -20.67
N PHE A 186 -4.48 -25.91 -20.31
CA PHE A 186 -3.67 -24.81 -19.79
C PHE A 186 -2.97 -25.17 -18.48
N LYS A 187 -3.67 -25.83 -17.55
CA LYS A 187 -3.07 -26.30 -16.30
C LYS A 187 -1.90 -27.25 -16.54
N ASN A 188 -2.08 -28.20 -17.47
CA ASN A 188 -1.03 -29.16 -17.79
C ASN A 188 0.17 -28.45 -18.43
N THR A 189 -0.04 -27.55 -19.39
CA THR A 189 1.06 -26.78 -19.98
C THR A 189 1.77 -25.89 -18.97
N LEU A 190 1.04 -25.29 -18.03
CA LEU A 190 1.65 -24.51 -16.96
C LEU A 190 2.44 -25.40 -15.99
N ALA A 191 1.96 -26.60 -15.68
CA ALA A 191 2.70 -27.55 -14.86
C ALA A 191 4.01 -27.99 -15.55
N ASP A 192 3.96 -28.27 -16.86
CA ASP A 192 5.15 -28.58 -17.66
C ASP A 192 6.12 -27.40 -17.69
N PHE A 193 5.60 -26.16 -17.80
CA PHE A 193 6.40 -24.95 -17.71
C PHE A 193 7.04 -24.77 -16.33
N ALA A 194 6.30 -24.99 -15.26
CA ALA A 194 6.81 -24.90 -13.90
C ALA A 194 7.90 -25.95 -13.62
N GLU A 195 7.73 -27.18 -14.10
CA GLU A 195 8.74 -28.23 -14.05
C GLU A 195 10.01 -27.85 -14.84
N GLN A 196 9.84 -27.28 -16.03
CA GLN A 196 10.97 -26.81 -16.81
C GLN A 196 11.72 -25.67 -16.10
N ILE A 197 11.01 -24.69 -15.54
CA ILE A 197 11.61 -23.60 -14.75
C ILE A 197 12.37 -24.15 -13.53
N LYS A 198 11.80 -25.12 -12.81
CA LYS A 198 12.47 -25.78 -11.68
C LYS A 198 13.76 -26.47 -12.09
N ARG A 199 13.77 -27.14 -13.25
CA ARG A 199 14.99 -27.77 -13.80
C ARG A 199 16.03 -26.75 -14.23
N ASP A 200 15.61 -25.68 -14.90
CA ASP A 200 16.50 -24.65 -15.46
C ASP A 200 17.11 -23.75 -14.37
N THR A 201 16.37 -23.48 -13.28
CA THR A 201 16.72 -22.44 -12.29
C THR A 201 16.90 -22.95 -10.86
N SER A 202 16.51 -24.19 -10.56
CA SER A 202 16.36 -24.71 -9.19
C SER A 202 15.34 -23.96 -8.30
N PHE A 203 14.54 -23.07 -8.89
CA PHE A 203 13.41 -22.39 -8.24
C PHE A 203 12.08 -22.86 -8.84
N PRO A 204 11.01 -22.97 -8.03
CA PRO A 204 9.67 -23.14 -8.60
C PRO A 204 9.27 -21.91 -9.42
N LEU A 205 8.22 -22.05 -10.23
CA LEU A 205 7.58 -20.92 -10.87
C LEU A 205 6.89 -20.05 -9.80
N ILE A 206 7.42 -18.85 -9.59
CA ILE A 206 6.88 -17.90 -8.62
C ILE A 206 6.05 -16.85 -9.34
N LEU A 207 4.78 -16.73 -8.95
CA LEU A 207 3.87 -15.67 -9.40
C LEU A 207 3.61 -14.70 -8.25
N ILE A 208 4.14 -13.49 -8.37
CA ILE A 208 3.94 -12.40 -7.42
C ILE A 208 2.72 -11.60 -7.86
N ILE A 209 1.66 -11.62 -7.06
CA ILE A 209 0.43 -10.87 -7.33
C ILE A 209 0.38 -9.69 -6.36
N ASP A 210 0.34 -8.47 -6.90
CA ASP A 210 0.27 -7.22 -6.13
C ASP A 210 -1.05 -6.47 -6.39
N GLU A 211 -1.36 -5.54 -5.50
CA GLU A 211 -2.51 -4.61 -5.59
C GLU A 211 -3.91 -5.25 -5.69
N LEU A 212 -4.03 -6.54 -5.40
CA LEU A 212 -5.32 -7.25 -5.42
C LEU A 212 -6.37 -6.64 -4.48
N ASP A 213 -5.94 -6.04 -3.36
CA ASP A 213 -6.82 -5.35 -2.41
C ASP A 213 -7.34 -3.97 -2.90
N ARG A 214 -6.94 -3.52 -4.09
CA ARG A 214 -7.47 -2.31 -4.74
C ARG A 214 -8.49 -2.59 -5.84
N CYS A 215 -8.54 -3.81 -6.35
CA CYS A 215 -9.48 -4.18 -7.40
C CYS A 215 -10.95 -4.02 -6.95
N ARG A 216 -11.84 -3.88 -7.92
CA ARG A 216 -13.30 -3.97 -7.69
C ARG A 216 -13.64 -5.25 -6.90
N PRO A 217 -14.55 -5.21 -5.90
CA PRO A 217 -14.78 -6.34 -5.00
C PRO A 217 -15.07 -7.67 -5.70
N THR A 218 -15.90 -7.66 -6.74
CA THR A 218 -16.25 -8.86 -7.52
C THR A 218 -15.04 -9.44 -8.25
N TYR A 219 -14.18 -8.59 -8.80
CA TYR A 219 -12.95 -9.01 -9.50
C TYR A 219 -11.94 -9.60 -8.52
N ALA A 220 -11.71 -8.96 -7.37
CA ALA A 220 -10.77 -9.45 -6.36
C ALA A 220 -11.16 -10.85 -5.84
N VAL A 221 -12.46 -11.07 -5.60
CA VAL A 221 -13.00 -12.37 -5.17
C VAL A 221 -12.86 -13.43 -6.27
N ASP A 222 -13.23 -13.11 -7.51
CA ASP A 222 -13.06 -14.06 -8.62
C ASP A 222 -11.58 -14.40 -8.85
N PHE A 223 -10.68 -13.42 -8.73
CA PHE A 223 -9.23 -13.61 -8.88
C PHE A 223 -8.68 -14.64 -7.89
N ILE A 224 -8.96 -14.50 -6.58
CA ILE A 224 -8.47 -15.47 -5.57
C ILE A 224 -9.09 -16.86 -5.76
N GLU A 225 -10.34 -16.93 -6.22
CA GLU A 225 -11.00 -18.20 -6.56
C GLU A 225 -10.29 -18.86 -7.75
N LYS A 226 -10.02 -18.09 -8.82
CA LYS A 226 -9.25 -18.57 -9.98
C LYS A 226 -7.87 -19.07 -9.59
N VAL A 227 -7.09 -18.30 -8.81
CA VAL A 227 -5.74 -18.69 -8.38
C VAL A 227 -5.75 -20.08 -7.74
N LYS A 228 -6.68 -20.34 -6.82
CA LYS A 228 -6.79 -21.64 -6.14
C LYS A 228 -7.21 -22.78 -7.08
N HIS A 229 -8.19 -22.53 -7.93
CA HIS A 229 -8.77 -23.57 -8.80
C HIS A 229 -7.89 -23.92 -10.00
N LEU A 230 -7.16 -22.94 -10.51
CA LEU A 230 -6.35 -23.10 -11.71
C LEU A 230 -5.02 -23.77 -11.38
N PHE A 231 -4.42 -23.53 -10.22
CA PHE A 231 -2.98 -23.75 -10.10
C PHE A 231 -2.56 -24.66 -8.95
N SER A 232 -3.20 -25.84 -8.88
CA SER A 232 -2.81 -26.93 -7.97
C SER A 232 -1.62 -27.79 -8.46
N GLY A 233 -0.80 -27.27 -9.37
CA GLY A 233 0.35 -27.98 -9.95
C GLY A 233 1.61 -27.90 -9.09
N ARG A 234 2.44 -28.94 -9.09
CA ARG A 234 3.74 -28.95 -8.39
C ARG A 234 4.64 -27.83 -8.92
N ASN A 235 5.55 -27.36 -8.08
CA ASN A 235 6.52 -26.30 -8.42
C ASN A 235 5.89 -24.95 -8.82
N ILE A 236 4.64 -24.67 -8.40
CA ILE A 236 4.00 -23.36 -8.61
C ILE A 236 3.74 -22.72 -7.25
N ILE A 237 4.23 -21.48 -7.08
CA ILE A 237 4.04 -20.70 -5.86
C ILE A 237 3.42 -19.36 -6.20
N PHE A 238 2.29 -19.05 -5.57
CA PHE A 238 1.70 -17.72 -5.58
C PHE A 238 2.14 -16.94 -4.36
N VAL A 239 2.57 -15.71 -4.57
CA VAL A 239 2.86 -14.77 -3.47
C VAL A 239 1.92 -13.60 -3.62
N LEU A 240 0.89 -13.55 -2.78
CA LEU A 240 -0.11 -12.50 -2.75
C LEU A 240 0.34 -11.41 -1.77
N ILE A 241 0.68 -10.23 -2.30
CA ILE A 241 1.08 -9.07 -1.51
C ILE A 241 -0.14 -8.16 -1.37
N LEU A 242 -0.77 -8.15 -0.19
CA LEU A 242 -2.12 -7.57 -0.04
C LEU A 242 -2.37 -6.93 1.33
N ASN A 243 -3.47 -6.18 1.42
CA ASN A 243 -4.09 -5.83 2.70
C ASN A 243 -5.26 -6.78 3.01
N LYS A 244 -5.04 -7.70 3.96
CA LYS A 244 -6.00 -8.77 4.28
C LYS A 244 -7.36 -8.25 4.73
N LEU A 245 -7.39 -7.18 5.51
CA LEU A 245 -8.64 -6.60 6.01
C LEU A 245 -9.45 -5.95 4.87
N GLN A 246 -8.78 -5.36 3.89
CA GLN A 246 -9.45 -4.76 2.73
C GLN A 246 -9.97 -5.84 1.79
N LEU A 247 -9.20 -6.90 1.55
CA LEU A 247 -9.68 -8.05 0.79
C LEU A 247 -10.86 -8.74 1.49
N ALA A 248 -10.84 -8.84 2.83
CA ALA A 248 -11.97 -9.37 3.60
C ALA A 248 -13.22 -8.48 3.49
N ALA A 249 -13.04 -7.15 3.45
CA ALA A 249 -14.13 -6.21 3.18
C ALA A 249 -14.69 -6.40 1.76
N ALA A 250 -13.84 -6.63 0.75
CA ALA A 250 -14.28 -6.97 -0.60
C ALA A 250 -15.11 -8.27 -0.64
N VAL A 251 -14.64 -9.32 0.02
CA VAL A 251 -15.39 -10.59 0.19
C VAL A 251 -16.75 -10.34 0.85
N SER A 252 -16.79 -9.51 1.89
CA SER A 252 -18.03 -9.16 2.60
C SER A 252 -18.99 -8.35 1.74
N SER A 253 -18.47 -7.53 0.82
CA SER A 253 -19.27 -6.78 -0.16
C SER A 253 -19.96 -7.72 -1.16
N VAL A 254 -19.28 -8.80 -1.56
CA VAL A 254 -19.80 -9.78 -2.53
C VAL A 254 -20.78 -10.76 -1.88
N TYR A 255 -20.45 -11.28 -0.68
CA TYR A 255 -21.20 -12.36 -0.05
C TYR A 255 -22.11 -11.91 1.11
N GLY A 256 -22.09 -10.62 1.47
CA GLY A 256 -22.82 -10.09 2.61
C GLY A 256 -22.12 -10.38 3.95
N GLN A 257 -22.90 -10.47 5.03
CA GLN A 257 -22.38 -10.70 6.38
C GLN A 257 -21.94 -12.15 6.60
N ILE A 258 -20.78 -12.50 6.05
CA ILE A 258 -20.10 -13.76 6.29
C ILE A 258 -18.84 -13.54 7.12
N ASP A 259 -18.29 -14.62 7.68
CA ASP A 259 -16.92 -14.61 8.20
C ASP A 259 -15.93 -14.59 7.03
N SER A 260 -15.68 -13.38 6.51
CA SER A 260 -14.82 -13.15 5.36
C SER A 260 -13.35 -13.48 5.64
N ILE A 261 -12.90 -13.35 6.89
CA ILE A 261 -11.54 -13.70 7.29
C ILE A 261 -11.34 -15.22 7.19
N SER A 262 -12.26 -16.00 7.78
CA SER A 262 -12.21 -17.47 7.65
C SER A 262 -12.48 -17.96 6.23
N TYR A 263 -13.25 -17.23 5.43
CA TYR A 263 -13.36 -17.50 4.01
C TYR A 263 -12.00 -17.40 3.30
N LEU A 264 -11.24 -16.31 3.54
CA LEU A 264 -9.92 -16.10 2.94
C LEU A 264 -8.88 -17.16 3.35
N GLN A 265 -8.94 -17.65 4.59
CA GLN A 265 -8.06 -18.73 5.07
C GLN A 265 -8.16 -20.02 4.26
N LYS A 266 -9.25 -20.23 3.52
CA LYS A 266 -9.38 -21.39 2.62
C LYS A 266 -8.44 -21.31 1.41
N PHE A 267 -7.89 -20.14 1.11
CA PHE A 267 -7.05 -19.89 -0.07
C PHE A 267 -5.57 -19.73 0.26
N PHE A 268 -5.24 -19.44 1.52
CA PHE A 268 -3.87 -19.17 1.95
C PHE A 268 -3.23 -20.42 2.55
N THR A 269 -2.06 -20.80 2.05
CA THR A 269 -1.26 -21.91 2.61
C THR A 269 -0.34 -21.40 3.72
N ILE A 270 0.35 -20.28 3.46
CA ILE A 270 1.28 -19.65 4.39
C ILE A 270 0.90 -18.18 4.51
N GLU A 271 0.82 -17.67 5.74
CA GLU A 271 0.60 -16.26 6.00
C GLU A 271 1.80 -15.64 6.72
N THR A 272 2.25 -14.49 6.22
CA THR A 272 3.26 -13.65 6.84
C THR A 272 2.86 -12.18 6.70
N SER A 273 3.62 -11.26 7.27
CA SER A 273 3.33 -9.83 7.20
C SER A 273 4.60 -9.02 6.96
N LEU A 274 4.48 -7.93 6.20
CA LEU A 274 5.50 -6.88 6.17
C LEU A 274 5.33 -6.04 7.44
N THR A 275 5.84 -6.54 8.56
CA THR A 275 5.84 -5.78 9.80
C THR A 275 6.88 -4.66 9.72
N LYS A 276 6.55 -3.48 10.24
CA LYS A 276 7.57 -2.62 10.84
C LYS A 276 8.07 -3.37 12.07
N SER A 277 9.35 -3.33 12.39
CA SER A 277 9.84 -4.03 13.57
C SER A 277 9.03 -3.60 14.80
N ASP A 278 8.37 -4.55 15.46
CA ASP A 278 7.53 -4.33 16.65
C ASP A 278 8.35 -3.96 17.89
N ASP A 279 9.69 -3.91 17.78
CA ASP A 279 10.52 -3.43 18.85
C ASP A 279 10.18 -1.96 19.12
N ILE A 280 9.93 -1.62 20.38
CA ILE A 280 9.79 -0.24 20.89
C ILE A 280 11.10 0.57 20.66
N ILE A 281 12.16 -0.11 20.23
CA ILE A 281 13.49 0.40 19.84
C ILE A 281 13.62 0.45 18.30
N SER A 282 12.59 0.11 17.53
CA SER A 282 12.67 0.05 16.07
C SER A 282 12.99 1.42 15.51
N ASN A 283 14.12 1.45 14.80
CA ASN A 283 14.65 2.65 14.18
C ASN A 283 13.88 2.94 12.88
N ASP A 284 12.77 2.26 12.56
CA ASP A 284 12.07 2.38 11.27
C ASP A 284 11.45 3.77 11.12
N TYR A 285 10.69 4.23 12.12
CA TYR A 285 10.16 5.60 12.11
C TYR A 285 11.27 6.64 12.05
N LYS A 286 12.33 6.47 12.85
CA LYS A 286 13.48 7.39 12.85
C LYS A 286 14.20 7.40 11.51
N THR A 287 14.54 6.23 10.96
CA THR A 287 15.24 6.07 9.69
C THR A 287 14.42 6.64 8.55
N PHE A 288 13.12 6.32 8.51
CA PHE A 288 12.22 6.80 7.48
C PHE A 288 11.98 8.31 7.60
N CYS A 289 11.70 8.85 8.80
CA CYS A 289 11.56 10.29 9.02
C CYS A 289 12.81 11.07 8.60
N SER A 290 13.99 10.61 8.99
CA SER A 290 15.27 11.22 8.58
C SER A 290 15.49 11.15 7.07
N HIS A 291 15.14 10.03 6.44
CA HIS A 291 15.22 9.87 4.99
C HIS A 291 14.28 10.84 4.24
N ILE A 292 12.99 10.88 4.61
CA ILE A 292 12.01 11.75 3.96
C ILE A 292 12.38 13.23 4.16
N PHE A 293 12.79 13.62 5.38
CA PHE A 293 13.26 14.97 5.66
C PHE A 293 14.40 15.39 4.73
N SER A 294 15.38 14.50 4.52
CA SER A 294 16.50 14.73 3.62
C SER A 294 16.07 14.79 2.16
N GLU A 295 15.22 13.87 1.69
CA GLU A 295 14.77 13.82 0.30
C GLU A 295 13.97 15.06 -0.12
N LEU A 296 13.10 15.53 0.77
CA LEU A 296 12.33 16.74 0.54
C LEU A 296 13.17 18.02 0.64
N ASN A 297 14.43 17.95 1.07
CA ASN A 297 15.32 19.10 1.24
C ASN A 297 14.64 20.21 2.05
N ILE A 298 14.14 19.84 3.24
CA ILE A 298 13.42 20.75 4.14
C ILE A 298 14.45 21.60 4.89
N ASP A 299 14.30 22.93 4.78
CA ASP A 299 15.09 23.90 5.53
C ASP A 299 14.31 24.34 6.78
N ALA A 300 14.61 23.69 7.92
CA ALA A 300 14.02 24.02 9.23
C ALA A 300 15.00 24.78 10.14
N GLY A 301 16.17 25.22 9.63
CA GLY A 301 17.17 25.95 10.42
C GLY A 301 17.53 25.27 11.76
N ASN A 302 17.43 26.01 12.86
CA ASN A 302 17.73 25.50 14.20
C ASN A 302 16.65 24.55 14.76
N GLU A 303 15.51 24.42 14.09
CA GLU A 303 14.36 23.64 14.56
C GLU A 303 14.42 22.16 14.14
N VAL A 304 15.39 21.77 13.31
CA VAL A 304 15.51 20.41 12.74
C VAL A 304 15.44 19.33 13.82
N GLY A 305 16.16 19.50 14.93
CA GLY A 305 16.18 18.53 16.03
C GLY A 305 14.82 18.36 16.70
N ALA A 306 14.13 19.47 16.99
CA ALA A 306 12.80 19.45 17.59
C ALA A 306 11.75 18.87 16.64
N LEU A 307 11.81 19.23 15.35
CA LEU A 307 10.93 18.71 14.31
C LEU A 307 11.07 17.20 14.15
N GLN A 308 12.30 16.70 13.97
CA GLN A 308 12.55 15.27 13.79
C GLN A 308 12.15 14.47 15.04
N SER A 309 12.55 14.91 16.23
CA SER A 309 12.16 14.26 17.49
C SER A 309 10.64 14.17 17.61
N THR A 310 9.94 15.27 17.37
CA THR A 310 8.48 15.32 17.48
C THR A 310 7.81 14.48 16.40
N MET A 311 8.26 14.53 15.15
CA MET A 311 7.70 13.71 14.06
C MET A 311 7.84 12.22 14.33
N ILE A 312 8.98 11.78 14.87
CA ILE A 312 9.17 10.38 15.26
C ILE A 312 8.19 10.02 16.37
N GLY A 313 8.09 10.84 17.43
CA GLY A 313 7.16 10.60 18.53
C GLY A 313 5.70 10.54 18.06
N ILE A 314 5.28 11.48 17.22
CA ILE A 314 3.94 11.49 16.60
C ILE A 314 3.72 10.25 15.73
N SER A 315 4.73 9.81 14.97
CA SER A 315 4.62 8.59 14.16
C SER A 315 4.33 7.35 15.01
N GLU A 316 4.96 7.26 16.18
CA GLU A 316 4.74 6.18 17.14
C GLU A 316 3.39 6.27 17.84
N VAL A 317 3.02 7.45 18.37
CA VAL A 317 1.73 7.65 19.08
C VAL A 317 0.53 7.30 18.19
N PHE A 318 0.61 7.67 16.92
CA PHE A 318 -0.50 7.54 15.98
C PHE A 318 -0.38 6.32 15.07
N CYS A 319 0.67 5.49 15.23
CA CYS A 319 0.97 4.31 14.40
C CYS A 319 0.90 4.63 12.90
N LEU A 320 1.59 5.69 12.48
CA LEU A 320 1.47 6.21 11.11
C LEU A 320 2.01 5.21 10.07
N SER A 321 1.32 5.08 8.93
CA SER A 321 1.89 4.39 7.77
C SER A 321 3.07 5.18 7.18
N LEU A 322 3.92 4.55 6.37
CA LEU A 322 5.00 5.28 5.68
C LEU A 322 4.41 6.38 4.78
N ARG A 323 3.31 6.08 4.10
CA ARG A 323 2.57 7.07 3.30
C ARG A 323 2.00 8.22 4.15
N ASP A 324 1.53 7.95 5.37
CA ASP A 324 1.11 9.02 6.29
C ASP A 324 2.29 9.93 6.65
N ILE A 325 3.47 9.34 6.88
CA ILE A 325 4.70 10.09 7.18
C ILE A 325 5.11 10.94 5.99
N GLU A 326 5.12 10.40 4.77
CA GLU A 326 5.38 11.16 3.53
C GLU A 326 4.44 12.36 3.42
N ARG A 327 3.13 12.14 3.56
CA ARG A 327 2.12 13.22 3.53
C ARG A 327 2.36 14.28 4.59
N CYS A 328 2.68 13.87 5.82
CA CYS A 328 3.03 14.81 6.89
C CYS A 328 4.24 15.66 6.49
N TYR A 329 5.28 15.03 5.95
CA TYR A 329 6.47 15.73 5.51
C TYR A 329 6.25 16.63 4.30
N SER A 330 5.32 16.31 3.39
CA SER A 330 4.88 17.22 2.33
C SER A 330 4.25 18.50 2.91
N HIS A 331 3.39 18.36 3.93
CA HIS A 331 2.83 19.51 4.65
C HIS A 331 3.88 20.30 5.42
N ILE A 332 4.84 19.62 6.07
CA ILE A 332 5.97 20.26 6.76
C ILE A 332 6.84 21.02 5.76
N SER A 333 7.13 20.41 4.61
CA SER A 333 7.91 21.03 3.54
C SER A 333 7.27 22.35 3.13
N LEU A 334 5.96 22.36 2.88
CA LEU A 334 5.20 23.58 2.58
C LEU A 334 5.24 24.61 3.71
N TYR A 335 5.04 24.17 4.96
CA TYR A 335 5.07 25.04 6.14
C TYR A 335 6.41 25.78 6.24
N TYR A 336 7.53 25.09 6.09
CA TYR A 336 8.86 25.68 6.18
C TYR A 336 9.25 26.49 4.94
N ALA A 337 8.79 26.09 3.75
CA ALA A 337 9.02 26.82 2.51
C ALA A 337 8.36 28.22 2.50
N ALA A 338 7.26 28.39 3.23
CA ALA A 338 6.61 29.69 3.41
C ALA A 338 7.46 30.70 4.21
N LYS A 339 8.62 30.29 4.77
CA LYS A 339 9.60 31.12 5.49
C LYS A 339 8.97 32.14 6.44
N HIS A 340 8.39 31.63 7.53
CA HIS A 340 7.94 32.45 8.64
C HIS A 340 8.68 32.07 9.91
N SER A 341 9.09 33.09 10.68
CA SER A 341 9.96 32.97 11.86
C SER A 341 9.31 32.32 13.09
N PHE A 342 8.25 31.50 12.98
CA PHE A 342 7.39 31.13 14.12
C PHE A 342 7.77 29.81 14.81
N SER A 343 8.31 29.91 16.03
CA SER A 343 8.96 28.83 16.80
C SER A 343 8.01 28.00 17.67
N PHE A 344 6.97 27.41 17.06
CA PHE A 344 6.10 26.41 17.71
C PHE A 344 6.20 25.05 17.03
N THR A 345 7.43 24.67 16.64
CA THR A 345 7.73 23.45 15.88
C THR A 345 7.08 22.17 16.41
N PRO A 346 7.04 21.88 17.73
CA PRO A 346 6.42 20.64 18.21
C PRO A 346 4.91 20.57 17.95
N LEU A 347 4.23 21.72 17.80
CA LEU A 347 2.82 21.75 17.46
C LEU A 347 2.57 21.50 15.97
N VAL A 348 3.56 21.75 15.09
CA VAL A 348 3.39 21.61 13.63
C VAL A 348 3.06 20.16 13.23
N PRO A 349 3.87 19.12 13.59
CA PRO A 349 3.51 17.72 13.40
C PRO A 349 2.14 17.33 13.93
N LEU A 350 1.79 17.80 15.13
CA LEU A 350 0.52 17.48 15.75
C LEU A 350 -0.64 18.07 14.96
N MET A 351 -0.58 19.36 14.62
CA MET A 351 -1.64 20.04 13.87
C MET A 351 -1.84 19.40 12.49
N ILE A 352 -0.75 18.96 11.83
CA ILE A 352 -0.83 18.23 10.57
C ILE A 352 -1.55 16.89 10.74
N ILE A 353 -1.25 16.13 11.79
CA ILE A 353 -1.94 14.85 12.03
C ILE A 353 -3.41 15.04 12.38
N ILE A 354 -3.75 16.04 13.20
CA ILE A 354 -5.15 16.37 13.48
C ILE A 354 -5.86 16.77 12.18
N LYS A 355 -5.23 17.63 11.35
CA LYS A 355 -5.76 18.00 10.02
C LYS A 355 -6.06 16.79 9.13
N LEU A 356 -5.16 15.80 9.11
CA LEU A 356 -5.25 14.64 8.22
C LEU A 356 -6.18 13.53 8.72
N LYS A 357 -6.40 13.43 10.04
CA LYS A 357 -7.09 12.28 10.66
C LYS A 357 -8.34 12.66 11.48
N ASP A 358 -8.51 13.92 11.87
CA ASP A 358 -9.59 14.41 12.74
C ASP A 358 -10.04 15.82 12.29
N HIS A 359 -10.86 15.84 11.24
CA HIS A 359 -11.32 17.08 10.61
C HIS A 359 -12.13 17.98 11.56
N ASP A 360 -12.95 17.38 12.43
CA ASP A 360 -13.77 18.13 13.39
C ASP A 360 -12.91 18.72 14.51
N GLY A 361 -11.98 17.92 15.05
CA GLY A 361 -10.98 18.40 16.00
C GLY A 361 -10.12 19.52 15.42
N TYR A 362 -9.70 19.41 14.16
CA TYR A 362 -8.92 20.45 13.49
C TYR A 362 -9.71 21.76 13.34
N ASN A 363 -10.98 21.68 12.93
CA ASN A 363 -11.83 22.85 12.77
C ASN A 363 -12.13 23.53 14.11
N SER A 364 -12.36 22.74 15.17
CA SER A 364 -12.50 23.28 16.53
C SER A 364 -11.26 24.10 16.89
N ILE A 365 -10.06 23.54 16.72
CA ILE A 365 -8.80 24.23 17.05
C ILE A 365 -8.64 25.50 16.21
N ARG A 366 -8.98 25.43 14.91
CA ARG A 366 -8.89 26.56 13.97
C ARG A 366 -9.80 27.73 14.36
N SER A 367 -10.99 27.47 14.92
CA SER A 367 -11.91 28.52 15.38
C SER A 367 -11.56 29.10 16.76
N GLY A 368 -10.53 28.57 17.43
CA GLY A 368 -10.28 28.78 18.85
C GLY A 368 -10.93 27.68 19.68
N THR A 369 -10.19 27.13 20.63
CA THR A 369 -10.60 25.98 21.46
C THR A 369 -10.11 26.18 22.88
N SER A 370 -10.98 25.96 23.85
CA SER A 370 -10.61 25.95 25.27
C SER A 370 -9.86 24.67 25.64
N PHE A 371 -9.11 24.68 26.76
CA PHE A 371 -8.42 23.48 27.21
C PHE A 371 -9.37 22.29 27.46
N GLY A 372 -10.57 22.54 27.99
CA GLY A 372 -11.57 21.48 28.22
C GLY A 372 -12.15 20.89 26.93
N GLU A 373 -12.26 21.68 25.86
CA GLU A 373 -12.64 21.19 24.53
C GLU A 373 -11.51 20.43 23.87
N LEU A 374 -10.27 20.90 23.99
CA LEU A 374 -9.07 20.22 23.50
C LEU A 374 -8.95 18.80 24.06
N GLN A 375 -9.31 18.60 25.34
CA GLN A 375 -9.29 17.30 26.01
C GLN A 375 -10.26 16.27 25.40
N LYS A 376 -11.29 16.73 24.67
CA LYS A 376 -12.27 15.87 23.99
C LYS A 376 -11.78 15.40 22.62
N ILE A 377 -10.75 16.04 22.06
CA ILE A 377 -10.19 15.69 20.75
C ILE A 377 -9.46 14.35 20.85
N GLN A 378 -9.72 13.45 19.88
CA GLN A 378 -9.19 12.08 19.92
C GLN A 378 -7.66 12.06 19.93
N ALA A 379 -7.03 12.96 19.18
CA ALA A 379 -5.57 13.11 19.15
C ALA A 379 -4.98 13.48 20.53
N TYR A 380 -5.66 14.35 21.28
CA TYR A 380 -5.24 14.70 22.64
C TYR A 380 -5.31 13.48 23.56
N GLN A 381 -6.42 12.74 23.51
CA GLN A 381 -6.60 11.53 24.33
C GLN A 381 -5.53 10.48 24.03
N LYS A 382 -5.19 10.28 22.76
CA LYS A 382 -4.09 9.40 22.33
C LYS A 382 -2.76 9.84 22.94
N LEU A 383 -2.39 11.12 22.85
CA LEU A 383 -1.14 11.65 23.42
C LEU A 383 -1.04 11.40 24.93
N VAL A 384 -2.12 11.65 25.69
CA VAL A 384 -2.14 11.49 27.15
C VAL A 384 -2.06 10.01 27.56
N SER A 385 -2.66 9.12 26.78
CA SER A 385 -2.67 7.68 27.08
C SER A 385 -1.31 6.98 26.90
N GLN A 386 -0.33 7.65 26.28
CA GLN A 386 0.99 7.07 26.03
C GLN A 386 1.81 6.94 27.31
N ASN A 387 2.35 5.73 27.55
CA ASN A 387 3.12 5.42 28.75
C ASN A 387 4.59 5.08 28.49
N ALA A 388 4.99 4.85 27.25
CA ALA A 388 6.38 4.58 26.90
C ALA A 388 7.27 5.80 27.13
N ILE A 389 8.30 5.66 27.98
CA ILE A 389 9.21 6.74 28.39
C ILE A 389 9.89 7.40 27.18
N LEU A 390 10.36 6.60 26.22
CA LEU A 390 11.03 7.11 25.02
C LEU A 390 10.11 7.99 24.18
N ILE A 391 8.85 7.57 23.99
CA ILE A 391 7.83 8.35 23.28
C ILE A 391 7.55 9.65 24.05
N LYS A 392 7.36 9.57 25.37
CA LYS A 392 7.12 10.75 26.23
C LYS A 392 8.23 11.79 26.09
N ASN A 393 9.49 11.37 26.03
CA ASN A 393 10.62 12.29 25.84
C ASN A 393 10.59 12.98 24.48
N ARG A 394 10.16 12.28 23.42
CA ARG A 394 10.08 12.83 22.05
C ARG A 394 8.96 13.86 21.89
N ILE A 395 7.88 13.76 22.67
CA ILE A 395 6.70 14.63 22.60
C ILE A 395 6.51 15.52 23.84
N ASN A 396 7.51 15.61 24.72
CA ASN A 396 7.39 16.23 26.05
C ASN A 396 6.96 17.71 26.02
N ASN A 397 7.26 18.43 24.94
CA ASN A 397 6.93 19.84 24.77
C ASN A 397 5.50 20.08 24.26
N ILE A 398 4.84 19.06 23.69
CA ILE A 398 3.50 19.22 23.11
C ILE A 398 2.49 19.61 24.19
N MET A 399 2.41 18.83 25.28
CA MET A 399 1.38 19.04 26.31
C MET A 399 1.53 20.40 27.02
N PRO A 400 2.74 20.81 27.44
CA PRO A 400 2.97 22.15 27.96
C PRO A 400 2.59 23.27 26.98
N MET A 401 2.93 23.12 25.69
CA MET A 401 2.56 24.12 24.67
C MET A 401 1.05 24.19 24.44
N LEU A 402 0.34 23.06 24.38
CA LEU A 402 -1.11 23.03 24.26
C LEU A 402 -1.77 23.74 25.45
N ARG A 403 -1.35 23.42 26.68
CA ARG A 403 -1.84 24.11 27.88
C ARG A 403 -1.54 25.61 27.84
N PHE A 404 -0.34 25.99 27.40
CA PHE A 404 0.03 27.39 27.23
C PHE A 404 -0.89 28.10 26.23
N CYS A 405 -1.33 27.44 25.15
CA CYS A 405 -2.21 28.05 24.15
C CYS A 405 -3.69 28.10 24.56
N THR A 406 -4.17 27.20 25.43
CA THR A 406 -5.62 27.00 25.63
C THR A 406 -6.13 27.17 27.06
N LEU A 407 -5.24 27.33 28.06
CA LEU A 407 -5.68 27.56 29.42
C LEU A 407 -6.31 28.95 29.57
N PRO A 408 -7.45 29.08 30.27
CA PRO A 408 -8.01 30.36 30.68
C PRO A 408 -6.97 31.23 31.40
N GLU A 409 -7.09 32.55 31.25
CA GLU A 409 -6.07 33.48 31.74
C GLU A 409 -5.89 33.46 33.27
N ASP A 410 -6.98 33.25 34.02
CA ASP A 410 -6.96 33.07 35.47
C ASP A 410 -6.26 31.77 35.87
N GLU A 411 -6.58 30.65 35.21
CA GLU A 411 -5.91 29.37 35.44
C GLU A 411 -4.42 29.42 35.06
N TYR A 412 -4.08 30.10 33.95
CA TYR A 412 -2.71 30.27 33.50
C TYR A 412 -1.89 31.13 34.47
N LYS A 413 -2.45 32.23 34.98
CA LYS A 413 -1.81 33.09 35.99
C LYS A 413 -1.55 32.36 37.31
N ALA A 414 -2.39 31.39 37.67
CA ALA A 414 -2.22 30.58 38.87
C ALA A 414 -1.08 29.54 38.77
N ILE A 415 -0.53 29.28 37.57
CA ILE A 415 0.59 28.33 37.38
C ILE A 415 1.90 28.97 37.86
N PRO A 416 2.71 28.30 38.72
CA PRO A 416 4.03 28.79 39.12
C PRO A 416 4.98 29.02 37.93
N ASP A 417 5.78 30.09 37.98
CA ASP A 417 6.68 30.53 36.88
C ASP A 417 7.74 29.49 36.49
N GLU A 418 8.15 28.63 37.42
CA GLU A 418 9.11 27.54 37.22
C GLU A 418 8.54 26.34 36.43
N LYS A 419 7.23 26.31 36.16
CA LYS A 419 6.60 25.23 35.40
C LYS A 419 6.92 25.37 33.92
N GLN A 420 7.13 24.23 33.25
CA GLN A 420 7.39 24.12 31.82
C GLN A 420 6.36 24.86 30.92
N VAL A 421 5.13 25.08 31.37
CA VAL A 421 4.11 25.84 30.63
C VAL A 421 4.48 27.33 30.48
N LYS A 422 5.20 27.91 31.45
CA LYS A 422 5.55 29.34 31.49
C LYS A 422 6.75 29.69 30.60
N GLN A 423 7.58 28.71 30.26
CA GLN A 423 8.79 28.92 29.45
C GLN A 423 8.52 29.46 28.03
N TYR A 424 7.28 29.39 27.55
CA TYR A 424 6.89 29.86 26.22
C TYR A 424 6.43 31.33 26.19
N GLN A 425 6.36 31.99 27.34
CA GLN A 425 5.88 33.37 27.40
C GLN A 425 6.78 34.36 26.64
N SER A 426 8.09 34.10 26.60
CA SER A 426 9.03 34.92 25.82
C SER A 426 8.72 34.89 24.32
N LEU A 427 8.14 33.79 23.82
CA LEU A 427 7.82 33.63 22.40
C LEU A 427 6.68 34.57 21.94
N LEU A 428 5.80 35.02 22.85
CA LEU A 428 4.71 35.95 22.48
C LEU A 428 5.27 37.29 21.99
N TRP A 429 6.32 37.77 22.65
CA TRP A 429 6.99 39.03 22.30
C TRP A 429 7.65 38.99 20.93
N ASP A 430 8.25 37.86 20.57
CA ASP A 430 8.93 37.67 19.28
C ASP A 430 7.96 37.73 18.09
N TYR A 431 6.66 37.47 18.32
CA TYR A 431 5.65 37.37 17.25
C TYR A 431 4.51 38.37 17.34
N ASN A 432 4.40 39.12 18.45
CA ASN A 432 3.27 40.01 18.72
C ASN A 432 1.91 39.30 18.54
N VAL A 433 1.76 38.17 19.24
CA VAL A 433 0.56 37.31 19.23
C VAL A 433 0.10 37.02 20.65
N GLU A 434 -1.20 36.82 20.83
CA GLU A 434 -1.77 36.34 22.08
C GLU A 434 -1.67 34.81 22.18
N ARG A 435 -1.71 34.26 23.41
CA ARG A 435 -1.58 32.80 23.65
C ARG A 435 -2.64 32.01 22.89
N GLU A 436 -3.87 32.50 22.93
CA GLU A 436 -5.06 31.86 22.37
C GLU A 436 -5.05 31.88 20.83
N GLU A 437 -4.28 32.77 20.21
CA GLU A 437 -4.19 32.91 18.75
C GLU A 437 -3.19 31.95 18.11
N ILE A 438 -2.25 31.38 18.89
CA ILE A 438 -1.16 30.52 18.38
C ILE A 438 -1.70 29.35 17.57
N LEU A 439 -2.66 28.60 18.12
CA LEU A 439 -3.23 27.42 17.45
C LEU A 439 -4.04 27.79 16.20
N PRO A 440 -5.00 28.74 16.24
CA PRO A 440 -5.67 29.26 15.05
C PRO A 440 -4.71 29.74 13.96
N MET A 441 -3.64 30.45 14.33
CA MET A 441 -2.62 30.93 13.40
C MET A 441 -1.85 29.77 12.75
N LEU A 442 -1.46 28.75 13.51
CA LEU A 442 -0.83 27.54 12.96
C LEU A 442 -1.75 26.84 11.96
N CYS A 443 -3.04 26.69 12.29
CA CYS A 443 -4.02 26.09 11.38
C CYS A 443 -4.13 26.89 10.08
N LYS A 444 -4.30 28.21 10.16
CA LYS A 444 -4.37 29.10 9.00
C LYS A 444 -3.13 28.98 8.10
N ARG A 445 -1.94 28.84 8.69
CA ARG A 445 -0.68 28.64 7.95
C ARG A 445 -0.63 27.29 7.23
N LEU A 446 -1.02 26.21 7.89
CA LEU A 446 -1.10 24.89 7.29
C LEU A 446 -2.15 24.81 6.16
N GLU A 447 -3.08 25.76 6.10
CA GLU A 447 -4.10 25.91 5.05
C GLU A 447 -3.73 26.89 3.93
N MET A 448 -2.60 27.60 4.03
CA MET A 448 -2.18 28.55 2.98
C MET A 448 -2.07 27.88 1.61
N PHE A 449 -1.66 26.61 1.59
CA PHE A 449 -1.58 25.80 0.39
C PHE A 449 -2.35 24.50 0.58
N LYS A 450 -3.17 24.14 -0.42
CA LYS A 450 -3.91 22.87 -0.43
C LYS A 450 -3.10 21.82 -1.20
N LEU A 451 -2.77 20.72 -0.53
CA LEU A 451 -2.23 19.52 -1.17
C LEU A 451 -3.39 18.58 -1.48
N TYR A 452 -3.66 18.36 -2.78
CA TYR A 452 -4.66 17.39 -3.22
C TYR A 452 -4.04 16.00 -3.42
N GLN A 453 -2.77 15.93 -3.83
CA GLN A 453 -1.97 14.72 -3.95
C GLN A 453 -0.51 15.05 -3.61
N ALA A 454 0.19 14.14 -2.94
CA ALA A 454 1.61 14.23 -2.58
C ALA A 454 2.28 12.91 -2.90
#